data_AF-A0A399RVN0-F1
#
_entry.id   AF-A0A399RVN0-F1
#
_cell.length_a   1.000
_cell.length_b   1.000
_cell.length_c   1.000
_cell.angle_alpha   90.00
_cell.angle_beta   90.00
_cell.angle_gamma   90.00
#
_symmetry.space_group_name_H-M   'P 1'
#
loop_
_entity.id
_entity.type
_entity.pdbx_description
1 polymer ?
#
loop_
_entity_poly.entity_id
_entity_poly.type
_entity_poly.pdbx_seq_one_letter_code
_entity_poly.pdbx_strand_id
1 'polypeptide(L)'
;MIKTNTHRGEVIREAIKASGVAIGLVAEKMGISRKTLYNKFKESSIPYSFILKLGEVIHHDFSQNFPHLSKIVKKDAPKPQPQTSTNLLLPFDGEPQEVYKPNNLRDCEQELVNLQRKYITLLEKFNELLLKTQA
;
A
#
# COMPACT_ATOMS: atom_id res chain seq x y z
N MET A 1 31.43 -18.30 -15.62
CA MET A 1 31.29 -16.82 -15.58
C MET A 1 29.81 -16.47 -15.63
N ILE A 2 29.09 -16.47 -14.51
CA ILE A 2 27.66 -16.16 -14.50
C ILE A 2 27.50 -14.65 -14.34
N LYS A 3 27.39 -13.92 -15.46
CA LYS A 3 26.88 -12.55 -15.42
C LYS A 3 25.35 -12.64 -15.26
N THR A 4 24.87 -12.74 -14.03
CA THR A 4 23.48 -12.34 -13.73
C THR A 4 23.43 -10.82 -13.84
N ASN A 5 23.43 -10.31 -15.08
CA ASN A 5 23.19 -8.91 -15.37
C ASN A 5 21.70 -8.63 -15.16
N THR A 6 21.21 -8.86 -13.94
CA THR A 6 19.83 -8.66 -13.55
C THR A 6 19.56 -7.17 -13.66
N HIS A 7 18.90 -6.80 -14.74
CA HIS A 7 18.55 -5.43 -15.05
C HIS A 7 17.60 -4.91 -13.97
N ARG A 8 18.11 -4.12 -13.02
CA ARG A 8 17.33 -3.71 -11.85
C ARG A 8 16.08 -2.93 -12.24
N GLY A 9 16.17 -2.13 -13.30
CA GLY A 9 15.03 -1.40 -13.85
C GLY A 9 13.90 -2.31 -14.34
N GLU A 10 14.22 -3.50 -14.86
CA GLU A 10 13.20 -4.45 -15.33
C GLU A 10 12.49 -5.12 -14.16
N VAL A 11 13.24 -5.53 -13.13
CA VAL A 11 12.68 -6.08 -11.89
C VAL A 11 11.72 -5.09 -11.23
N ILE A 12 12.10 -3.81 -11.19
CA ILE A 12 11.25 -2.74 -10.64
C ILE A 12 9.96 -2.57 -11.45
N ARG A 13 10.06 -2.57 -12.79
CA ARG A 13 8.90 -2.45 -13.67
C ARG A 13 7.91 -3.58 -13.42
N GLU A 14 8.39 -4.81 -13.36
CA GLU A 14 7.54 -5.98 -13.12
C GLU A 14 6.95 -5.96 -11.70
N ALA A 15 7.70 -5.51 -10.69
CA ALA A 15 7.17 -5.35 -9.33
C ALA A 15 6.04 -4.31 -9.25
N ILE A 16 6.17 -3.16 -9.92
CA ILE A 16 5.11 -2.14 -9.97
C ILE A 16 3.87 -2.70 -10.67
N LYS A 17 4.07 -3.43 -11.78
CA LYS A 17 2.97 -4.06 -12.52
C LYS A 17 2.25 -5.13 -11.70
N ALA A 18 2.99 -5.96 -10.96
CA ALA A 18 2.44 -6.99 -10.08
C ALA A 18 1.71 -6.39 -8.86
N SER A 19 2.17 -5.24 -8.35
CA SER A 19 1.54 -4.51 -7.25
C SER A 19 0.20 -3.88 -7.64
N GLY A 20 -0.05 -3.66 -8.94
CA GLY A 20 -1.28 -3.03 -9.44
C GLY A 20 -1.37 -1.52 -9.18
N VAL A 21 -0.33 -0.91 -8.60
CA VAL A 21 -0.26 0.52 -8.33
C VAL A 21 0.07 1.26 -9.64
N ALA A 22 -0.68 2.33 -9.92
CA ALA A 22 -0.43 3.15 -11.11
C ALA A 22 0.96 3.80 -11.05
N ILE A 23 1.73 3.69 -12.15
CA ILE A 23 3.08 4.29 -12.28
C ILE A 23 3.08 5.79 -11.96
N GLY A 24 1.98 6.49 -12.27
CA GLY A 24 1.82 7.89 -11.93
C GLY A 24 1.83 8.17 -10.42
N LEU A 25 1.14 7.35 -9.63
CA LEU A 25 1.11 7.46 -8.17
C LEU A 25 2.48 7.14 -7.57
N VAL A 26 3.16 6.13 -8.11
CA VAL A 26 4.52 5.78 -7.70
C VAL A 26 5.48 6.95 -7.95
N ALA A 27 5.41 7.60 -9.11
CA ALA A 27 6.24 8.76 -9.44
C ALA A 27 5.99 9.93 -8.47
N GLU A 28 4.73 10.23 -8.18
CA GLU A 28 4.34 11.29 -7.23
C GLU A 28 4.83 11.00 -5.81
N LYS A 29 4.63 9.78 -5.31
CA LYS A 29 5.10 9.38 -3.97
C LYS A 29 6.62 9.38 -3.85
N MET A 30 7.33 9.11 -4.95
CA MET A 30 8.79 9.15 -5.00
C MET A 30 9.33 10.57 -5.26
N GLY A 31 8.48 11.58 -5.47
CA GLY A 31 8.89 12.96 -5.71
C GLY A 31 9.64 13.17 -7.03
N ILE A 32 9.40 12.32 -8.04
CA ILE A 32 10.08 12.37 -9.34
C ILE A 32 9.08 12.44 -10.50
N SER A 33 9.51 12.94 -11.65
CA SER A 33 8.66 12.93 -12.84
C SER A 33 8.46 11.51 -13.37
N ARG A 34 7.31 11.25 -14.01
CA ARG A 34 7.02 9.98 -14.70
C ARG A 34 8.11 9.64 -15.73
N LYS A 35 8.62 10.65 -16.45
CA LYS A 35 9.73 10.49 -17.40
C LYS A 35 11.00 9.97 -16.72
N THR A 36 11.36 10.54 -15.56
CA THR A 36 12.51 10.09 -14.77
C THR A 36 12.33 8.66 -14.31
N LEU A 37 11.11 8.29 -13.89
CA LEU A 37 10.80 6.91 -13.49
C LEU A 37 10.91 5.93 -14.67
N TYR A 38 10.41 6.29 -15.86
CA TYR A 38 10.58 5.47 -17.07
C TYR A 38 12.04 5.33 -17.51
N ASN A 39 12.85 6.37 -17.34
CA ASN A 39 14.28 6.31 -17.61
C ASN A 39 14.99 5.33 -16.66
N LYS A 40 14.63 5.34 -15.38
CA LYS A 40 15.14 4.38 -14.40
C LYS A 40 14.83 2.93 -14.78
N PHE A 41 13.67 2.65 -15.39
CA PHE A 41 13.38 1.29 -15.84
C PHE A 41 14.34 0.78 -16.93
N LYS A 42 15.05 1.68 -17.63
CA LYS A 42 16.07 1.35 -18.65
C LYS A 42 17.49 1.29 -18.08
N GLU A 43 17.67 1.61 -16.80
CA GLU A 43 18.96 1.55 -16.13
C GLU A 43 19.23 0.14 -15.57
N SER A 44 20.38 -0.45 -15.96
CA SER A 44 20.79 -1.76 -15.45
C SER A 44 21.18 -1.73 -13.98
N SER A 45 21.74 -0.61 -13.53
CA SER A 45 22.16 -0.38 -12.15
C SER A 45 21.35 0.77 -11.53
N ILE A 46 20.55 0.44 -10.53
CA ILE A 46 19.76 1.38 -9.74
C ILE A 46 20.23 1.26 -8.29
N PRO A 47 20.45 2.39 -7.59
CA PRO A 47 20.90 2.37 -6.20
C PRO A 47 19.87 1.68 -5.31
N TYR A 48 20.36 0.86 -4.37
CA TYR A 48 19.52 0.08 -3.46
C TYR A 48 18.61 0.94 -2.59
N SER A 49 19.04 2.14 -2.21
CA SER A 49 18.23 3.11 -1.48
C SER A 49 16.97 3.51 -2.24
N PHE A 50 17.04 3.58 -3.57
CA PHE A 50 15.87 3.85 -4.41
C PHE A 50 14.92 2.66 -4.46
N ILE A 51 15.46 1.44 -4.53
CA ILE A 51 14.68 0.19 -4.55
C ILE A 51 13.93 0.00 -3.23
N LEU A 52 14.57 0.28 -2.09
CA LEU A 52 13.94 0.19 -0.78
C LEU A 52 12.76 1.17 -0.65
N LYS A 53 12.99 2.45 -0.97
CA LYS A 53 11.92 3.47 -0.97
C LYS A 53 10.77 3.09 -1.90
N LEU A 54 11.10 2.54 -3.07
CA LEU A 54 10.09 2.07 -4.00
C LEU A 54 9.27 0.91 -3.40
N GLY A 55 9.94 -0.06 -2.74
CA GLY A 55 9.31 -1.19 -2.08
C GLY A 55 8.35 -0.78 -0.98
N GLU A 56 8.69 0.26 -0.21
CA GLU A 56 7.79 0.88 0.76
C GLU A 56 6.55 1.49 0.09
N VAL A 57 6.73 2.18 -1.05
CA VAL A 57 5.62 2.81 -1.79
C VAL A 57 4.65 1.79 -2.40
N ILE A 58 5.15 0.65 -2.88
CA ILE A 58 4.34 -0.37 -3.56
C ILE A 58 4.01 -1.59 -2.66
N HIS A 59 4.38 -1.52 -1.37
CA HIS A 59 4.27 -2.61 -0.39
C HIS A 59 4.81 -3.95 -0.90
N HIS A 60 5.95 -3.92 -1.59
CA HIS A 60 6.59 -5.09 -2.18
C HIS A 60 7.94 -5.38 -1.54
N ASP A 61 8.15 -6.62 -1.12
CA ASP A 61 9.44 -7.07 -0.58
C ASP A 61 10.40 -7.48 -1.68
N PHE A 62 11.35 -6.58 -1.97
CA PHE A 62 12.42 -6.79 -2.94
C PHE A 62 13.52 -7.75 -2.44
N SER A 63 13.46 -8.27 -1.21
CA SER A 63 14.45 -9.19 -0.64
C SER A 63 14.58 -10.50 -1.41
N GLN A 64 13.51 -10.94 -2.08
CA GLN A 64 13.52 -12.16 -2.91
C GLN A 64 14.33 -11.96 -4.20
N ASN A 65 14.22 -10.78 -4.83
CA ASN A 65 14.93 -10.46 -6.08
C ASN A 65 16.36 -9.99 -5.85
N PHE A 66 16.63 -9.42 -4.66
CA PHE A 66 17.95 -8.90 -4.29
C PHE A 66 18.41 -9.47 -2.95
N PRO A 67 19.03 -10.67 -2.93
CA PRO A 67 19.49 -11.32 -1.70
C PRO A 67 20.60 -10.56 -0.95
N HIS A 68 21.13 -9.46 -1.51
CA HIS A 68 22.05 -8.56 -0.81
C HIS A 68 21.32 -7.48 0.02
N LEU A 69 20.04 -7.17 -0.26
CA LEU A 69 19.23 -6.25 0.54
C LEU A 69 18.85 -6.85 1.90
N SER A 70 18.58 -8.17 1.92
CA SER A 70 18.20 -8.90 3.14
C SER A 70 19.30 -8.95 4.21
N LYS A 71 20.57 -8.68 3.85
CA LYS A 71 21.70 -8.65 4.80
C LYS A 71 21.79 -7.34 5.58
N ILE A 72 21.26 -6.24 5.05
CA ILE A 72 21.31 -4.92 5.70
C ILE A 72 20.25 -4.84 6.82
N VAL A 73 19.16 -5.62 6.71
CA VAL A 73 18.07 -5.65 7.70
C VAL A 73 18.39 -6.56 8.91
N LYS A 74 19.47 -7.34 8.89
CA LYS A 74 19.77 -8.33 9.95
C LYS A 74 20.74 -7.87 11.05
N LYS A 75 21.18 -6.62 11.06
CA LYS A 75 22.04 -6.09 12.13
C LYS A 75 21.41 -4.86 12.77
N ASP A 76 20.18 -5.01 13.25
CA ASP A 76 19.56 -4.28 14.36
C ASP A 76 18.16 -4.90 14.58
N ALA A 77 18.04 -5.88 15.49
CA ALA A 77 16.76 -6.19 16.12
C ALA A 77 16.55 -5.15 17.25
N PRO A 78 15.34 -4.60 17.54
CA PRO A 78 14.07 -5.33 17.63
C PRO A 78 12.77 -4.57 17.20
N LYS A 79 11.68 -5.35 17.09
CA LYS A 79 10.24 -5.01 16.97
C LYS A 79 9.64 -4.83 15.56
N PRO A 80 8.59 -5.60 15.20
CA PRO A 80 7.68 -5.23 14.13
C PRO A 80 6.79 -4.09 14.65
N GLN A 81 7.00 -2.89 14.12
CA GLN A 81 6.03 -1.79 14.28
C GLN A 81 5.72 -1.14 12.93
N PRO A 82 4.47 -0.66 12.78
CA PRO A 82 3.67 -0.73 11.56
C PRO A 82 3.60 0.63 10.87
N GLN A 83 3.73 0.67 9.54
CA GLN A 83 3.65 1.92 8.80
C GLN A 83 2.25 2.16 8.24
N THR A 84 1.43 2.76 9.11
CA THR A 84 0.65 3.98 8.84
C THR A 84 0.30 4.25 7.38
N SER A 85 -0.90 3.83 6.98
CA SER A 85 -1.67 4.57 5.98
C SER A 85 -1.92 5.98 6.52
N THR A 86 -1.50 6.96 5.74
CA THR A 86 -1.86 8.37 5.93
C THR A 86 -3.36 8.52 5.71
N ASN A 87 -4.15 8.43 6.78
CA ASN A 87 -5.47 9.04 6.77
C ASN A 87 -5.26 10.56 6.85
N LEU A 88 -5.74 11.26 5.83
CA LEU A 88 -6.04 12.70 5.90
C LEU A 88 -6.89 12.90 7.15
N LEU A 89 -6.31 13.44 8.21
CA LEU A 89 -7.06 13.81 9.42
C LEU A 89 -7.80 15.11 9.08
N LEU A 90 -9.04 14.98 8.59
CA LEU A 90 -10.01 16.04 8.79
C LEU A 90 -10.26 16.11 10.31
N PRO A 91 -10.23 17.30 10.93
CA PRO A 91 -10.64 17.45 12.32
C PRO A 91 -12.11 17.10 12.42
N PHE A 92 -12.41 15.86 12.79
CA PHE A 92 -13.73 15.45 13.22
C PHE A 92 -13.68 15.47 14.75
N ASP A 93 -14.39 16.41 15.37
CA ASP A 93 -14.40 16.72 16.80
C ASP A 93 -15.07 15.62 17.65
N GLY A 94 -14.72 14.35 17.44
CA GLY A 94 -15.35 13.23 18.13
C GLY A 94 -14.37 12.13 18.51
N GLU A 95 -13.86 12.23 19.74
CA GLU A 95 -13.27 11.19 20.61
C GLU A 95 -12.14 10.28 20.05
N PRO A 96 -11.25 9.75 20.91
CA PRO A 96 -10.14 8.91 20.46
C PRO A 96 -10.62 7.64 19.76
N GLN A 97 -10.40 7.53 18.44
CA GLN A 97 -10.52 6.26 17.74
C GLN A 97 -9.40 5.32 18.21
N GLU A 98 -9.77 4.35 19.05
CA GLU A 98 -9.00 3.15 19.35
C GLU A 98 -8.46 2.56 18.03
N VAL A 99 -7.14 2.37 17.97
CA VAL A 99 -6.45 1.79 16.80
C VAL A 99 -7.00 0.40 16.54
N TYR A 100 -7.81 0.26 15.51
CA TYR A 100 -8.46 -1.00 15.15
C TYR A 100 -7.41 -2.06 14.77
N LYS A 101 -7.23 -3.07 15.63
CA LYS A 101 -6.40 -4.25 15.39
C LYS A 101 -7.29 -5.49 15.47
N PRO A 102 -7.68 -6.10 14.34
CA PRO A 102 -8.42 -7.33 14.39
C PRO A 102 -7.52 -8.45 14.91
N ASN A 103 -7.95 -9.10 16.00
CA ASN A 103 -7.18 -10.13 16.67
C ASN A 103 -7.27 -11.50 15.96
N ASN A 104 -8.36 -11.77 15.22
CA ASN A 104 -8.56 -13.01 14.46
C ASN A 104 -9.33 -12.80 13.15
N LEU A 105 -9.09 -13.68 12.16
CA LEU A 105 -9.73 -13.63 10.83
C LEU A 105 -11.27 -13.70 10.91
N ARG A 106 -11.82 -14.51 11.83
CA ARG A 106 -13.28 -14.62 12.02
C ARG A 106 -13.90 -13.32 12.53
N ASP A 107 -13.16 -12.53 13.30
CA ASP A 107 -13.65 -11.26 13.84
C ASP A 107 -13.76 -10.23 12.70
N CYS A 108 -12.80 -10.23 11.76
CA CYS A 108 -12.89 -9.44 10.54
C CYS A 108 -14.14 -9.78 9.71
N GLU A 109 -14.40 -11.07 9.51
CA GLU A 109 -15.57 -11.55 8.74
C GLU A 109 -16.87 -11.12 9.41
N GLN A 110 -16.97 -11.28 10.74
CA GLN A 110 -18.15 -10.88 11.50
C GLN A 110 -18.38 -9.37 11.43
N GLU A 111 -17.32 -8.57 11.52
CA GLU A 111 -17.43 -7.13 11.41
C GLU A 111 -17.81 -6.65 10.01
N LEU A 112 -17.30 -7.31 8.97
CA LEU A 112 -17.71 -7.04 7.59
C LEU A 112 -19.21 -7.28 7.42
N VAL A 113 -19.74 -8.39 7.95
CA VAL A 113 -21.18 -8.68 7.96
C VAL A 113 -21.96 -7.62 8.76
N ASN A 114 -21.43 -7.19 9.91
CA ASN A 114 -22.07 -6.16 10.72
C ASN A 114 -22.14 -4.81 9.98
N LEU A 115 -21.06 -4.44 9.28
CA LEU A 115 -21.00 -3.20 8.51
C LEU A 115 -21.95 -3.25 7.31
N GLN A 116 -22.00 -4.38 6.61
CA GLN A 116 -22.93 -4.62 5.51
C GLN A 116 -24.39 -4.45 5.97
N ARG A 117 -24.75 -5.03 7.13
CA ARG A 117 -26.10 -4.86 7.71
C ARG A 117 -26.41 -3.40 8.00
N LYS A 118 -25.49 -2.66 8.65
CA LYS A 118 -25.66 -1.23 8.93
C LYS A 118 -25.89 -0.42 7.66
N TYR A 119 -25.13 -0.70 6.60
CA TYR A 119 -25.28 -0.04 5.31
C TYR A 119 -26.63 -0.32 4.67
N ILE A 120 -27.08 -1.58 4.67
CA ILE A 120 -28.39 -1.96 4.12
C ILE A 120 -29.51 -1.22 4.88
N THR A 121 -29.49 -1.24 6.21
CA THR A 121 -30.49 -0.51 7.02
C THR A 121 -30.48 0.99 6.74
N LEU A 122 -29.31 1.58 6.51
CA LEU A 122 -29.23 2.99 6.16
C LEU A 122 -29.84 3.28 4.78
N LEU A 123 -29.55 2.45 3.78
CA LEU A 123 -30.16 2.55 2.45
C LEU A 123 -31.68 2.38 2.50
N GLU A 124 -32.18 1.43 3.27
CA GLU A 124 -33.62 1.21 3.45
C GLU A 124 -34.29 2.44 4.05
N LYS A 125 -33.74 3.01 5.12
CA LYS A 125 -34.25 4.24 5.73
C LYS A 125 -34.19 5.44 4.78
N PHE A 126 -33.14 5.54 3.98
CA PHE A 126 -33.01 6.60 2.99
C PHE A 126 -34.07 6.47 1.89
N ASN A 127 -34.28 5.25 1.37
CA ASN A 127 -35.33 4.99 0.39
C ASN A 127 -36.72 5.24 0.97
N GLU A 128 -36.97 4.86 2.22
CA GLU A 128 -38.21 5.17 2.93
C GLU A 128 -38.44 6.68 3.03
N LEU A 129 -37.38 7.47 3.30
CA LEU A 129 -37.47 8.93 3.34
C LEU A 129 -37.79 9.52 1.96
N LEU A 130 -37.16 9.02 0.89
CA LEU A 130 -37.45 9.43 -0.48
C LEU A 130 -38.91 9.18 -0.85
N LEU A 131 -39.46 8.01 -0.49
CA LEU A 131 -40.85 7.68 -0.73
C LEU A 131 -41.81 8.60 0.05
N LYS A 132 -41.47 8.95 1.30
CA LYS A 132 -42.27 9.87 2.13
C LYS A 132 -42.24 11.31 1.62
N THR A 133 -41.16 11.75 0.97
CA THR A 133 -41.04 13.11 0.43
C THR A 133 -41.73 13.29 -0.93
N GLN A 134 -41.96 12.19 -1.68
CA GLN A 134 -42.65 12.25 -2.97
C GLN A 134 -44.18 12.07 -2.89
N ALA A 135 -44.72 11.81 -1.69
CA ALA A 135 -46.16 11.75 -1.40
C ALA A 135 -46.64 13.05 -0.77
#